data_AF-A0AAW0GI86-F1
#
_entry.id   AF-A0AAW0GI86-F1
#
_cell.length_a   1.000
_cell.length_b   1.000
_cell.length_c   1.000
_cell.angle_alpha   90.00
_cell.angle_beta   90.00
_cell.angle_gamma   90.00
#
_symmetry.space_group_name_H-M   'P 1'
#
loop_
_entity.id
_entity.type
_entity.pdbx_description
1 polymer ?
#
loop_
_entity_poly.entity_id
_entity_poly.type
_entity_poly.pdbx_seq_one_letter_code
_entity_poly.pdbx_strand_id
1 'polypeptide(L)'
;MATLLSFHKEVLEKMHDPSTSELLLIARGLGLRRIVCKLLQIYYSSQNLVILVNASSEEESAIGEELGLMGCRNPGLRIVGFETGRKERQELYKKGGVLSVTSQILTVDMLTGDIPTNLITGIIMLHAERATPTSSEAFILRLYREKNQNGFFKAFSDQPEHITSGMSPLRTIMKELQLRKVYIYPRFHQEVIDCLGRDRSVLQLTIGMTEYMQEIHGAIVQCMSTTLSELKRSNSTLDLDDLNVDNAYFRSFDILVRRQLDPVWHKVGPRTKQLVSDLATLRRLLLYLLSYDALAFHAYLETLIESNTHNEAGNARQNQSPWMLTDAANIIFTFAKRRCYTMGAPTTKITPEEDPEQADWDALDEIEGRVKIPKPNNDKGRKRPRWLPDGMDPVLEELPKWSLVGEALHEIEGEIIRRSSQLTFRDPGTDTVLIMTSSVRTSQVLT
;
A
#
# COMPACT_ATOMS: atom_id res chain seq x y z
N MET A 1 -22.80 0.92 17.49
CA MET A 1 -23.58 1.39 16.33
C MET A 1 -22.95 2.69 15.86
N ALA A 2 -22.31 2.73 14.69
CA ALA A 2 -21.67 3.95 14.24
C ALA A 2 -22.75 4.92 13.76
N THR A 3 -22.95 6.02 14.48
CA THR A 3 -23.92 7.06 14.14
C THR A 3 -23.57 7.69 12.78
N LEU A 4 -24.59 7.90 11.94
CA LEU A 4 -24.42 8.62 10.68
C LEU A 4 -24.06 10.07 10.97
N LEU A 5 -23.03 10.54 10.28
CA LEU A 5 -22.60 11.93 10.29
C LEU A 5 -23.61 12.82 9.58
N SER A 6 -23.59 14.13 9.83
CA SER A 6 -24.55 15.07 9.23
C SER A 6 -24.51 15.01 7.70
N PHE A 7 -23.32 15.07 7.10
CA PHE A 7 -23.16 14.97 5.65
C PHE A 7 -23.59 13.60 5.10
N HIS A 8 -23.48 12.51 5.87
CA HIS A 8 -24.00 11.20 5.43
C HIS A 8 -25.52 11.25 5.29
N LYS A 9 -26.23 11.94 6.18
CA LYS A 9 -27.68 12.10 6.11
C LYS A 9 -28.09 12.89 4.87
N GLU A 10 -27.39 13.98 4.58
CA GLU A 10 -27.65 14.78 3.39
C GLU A 10 -27.41 14.01 2.08
N VAL A 11 -26.32 13.23 2.01
CA VAL A 11 -26.07 12.34 0.88
C VAL A 11 -27.23 11.35 0.69
N LEU A 12 -27.71 10.74 1.77
CA LEU A 12 -28.82 9.81 1.74
C LEU A 12 -30.14 10.50 1.35
N GLU A 13 -30.41 11.70 1.85
CA GLU A 13 -31.57 12.51 1.45
C GLU A 13 -31.57 12.79 -0.06
N LYS A 14 -30.40 13.01 -0.67
CA LYS A 14 -30.29 13.21 -2.13
C LYS A 14 -30.38 11.92 -2.95
N MET A 15 -30.16 10.75 -2.34
CA MET A 15 -30.02 9.45 -3.05
C MET A 15 -31.04 8.37 -2.68
N HIS A 16 -31.89 8.58 -1.68
CA HIS A 16 -32.87 7.57 -1.23
C HIS A 16 -34.07 7.41 -2.18
N ASP A 17 -34.27 8.34 -3.12
CA ASP A 17 -35.40 8.30 -4.05
C ASP A 17 -35.20 7.15 -5.06
N PRO A 18 -36.12 6.16 -5.15
CA PRO A 18 -36.04 5.08 -6.11
C PRO A 18 -36.38 5.51 -7.55
N SER A 19 -36.90 6.72 -7.76
CA SER A 19 -37.15 7.24 -9.11
C SER A 19 -35.87 7.72 -9.82
N THR A 20 -34.81 7.95 -9.04
CA THR A 20 -33.56 8.52 -9.55
C THR A 20 -32.44 7.49 -9.64
N SER A 21 -31.56 7.69 -10.62
CA SER A 21 -30.35 6.89 -10.81
C SER A 21 -29.16 7.85 -10.84
N GLU A 22 -28.27 7.73 -9.86
CA GLU A 22 -27.15 8.64 -9.65
C GLU A 22 -25.82 7.91 -9.37
N LEU A 23 -24.72 8.61 -9.62
CA LEU A 23 -23.37 8.23 -9.23
C LEU A 23 -22.94 9.04 -8.01
N LEU A 24 -22.49 8.38 -6.94
CA LEU A 24 -21.82 9.02 -5.82
C LEU A 24 -20.30 8.82 -5.92
N LEU A 25 -19.58 9.94 -6.01
CA LEU A 25 -18.14 9.99 -5.88
C LEU A 25 -17.80 10.61 -4.53
N ILE A 26 -17.17 9.84 -3.65
CA ILE A 26 -16.80 10.31 -2.31
C ILE A 26 -15.30 10.18 -2.12
N ALA A 27 -14.67 11.10 -1.37
CA ALA A 27 -13.25 10.94 -1.05
C ALA A 27 -13.01 9.70 -0.16
N ARG A 28 -11.90 9.02 -0.41
CA ARG A 28 -11.49 7.82 0.33
C ARG A 28 -11.49 8.06 1.84
N GLY A 29 -12.07 7.11 2.57
CA GLY A 29 -12.10 7.13 4.04
C GLY A 29 -13.22 7.99 4.65
N LEU A 30 -14.10 8.60 3.86
CA LEU A 30 -15.29 9.30 4.37
C LEU A 30 -16.45 8.35 4.72
N GLY A 31 -16.24 7.03 4.64
CA GLY A 31 -17.21 6.04 5.12
C GLY A 31 -18.29 5.66 4.10
N LEU A 32 -17.91 5.44 2.83
CA LEU A 32 -18.82 4.98 1.77
C LEU A 32 -19.66 3.76 2.19
N ARG A 33 -19.03 2.77 2.83
CA ARG A 33 -19.70 1.56 3.33
C ARG A 33 -20.90 1.88 4.23
N ARG A 34 -20.80 2.89 5.10
CA ARG A 34 -21.90 3.28 6.01
C ARG A 34 -23.09 3.83 5.24
N ILE A 35 -22.84 4.63 4.20
CA ILE A 35 -23.87 5.19 3.32
C ILE A 35 -24.57 4.04 2.58
N VAL A 36 -23.80 3.12 1.98
CA VAL A 36 -24.34 1.97 1.26
C VAL A 36 -25.16 1.07 2.19
N CYS A 37 -24.66 0.72 3.37
CA CYS A 37 -25.39 -0.10 4.34
C CYS A 37 -26.71 0.56 4.76
N LYS A 38 -26.70 1.87 5.00
CA LYS A 38 -27.93 2.59 5.36
C LYS A 38 -28.92 2.64 4.20
N LEU A 39 -28.45 2.83 2.98
CA LEU A 39 -29.28 2.82 1.79
C LEU A 39 -29.91 1.44 1.55
N LEU A 40 -29.12 0.37 1.73
CA LEU A 40 -29.61 -1.01 1.68
C LEU A 40 -30.64 -1.29 2.77
N GLN A 41 -30.46 -0.73 3.98
CA GLN A 41 -31.44 -0.80 5.05
C GLN A 41 -32.76 -0.11 4.67
N ILE A 42 -32.71 1.05 4.00
CA ILE A 42 -33.91 1.77 3.55
C ILE A 42 -34.69 0.94 2.53
N TYR A 43 -33.99 0.30 1.59
CA TYR A 43 -34.64 -0.54 0.58
C TYR A 43 -34.97 -1.97 1.05
N TYR A 44 -34.59 -2.33 2.27
CA TYR A 44 -34.78 -3.66 2.83
C TYR A 44 -36.27 -3.95 3.03
N SER A 45 -36.83 -4.77 2.13
CA SER A 45 -38.19 -5.29 2.21
C SER A 45 -38.25 -6.63 1.50
N SER A 46 -39.14 -7.53 1.93
CA SER A 46 -39.37 -8.81 1.25
C SER A 46 -40.04 -8.64 -0.13
N GLN A 47 -40.70 -7.50 -0.36
CA GLN A 47 -41.34 -7.18 -1.64
C GLN A 47 -40.38 -6.56 -2.65
N ASN A 48 -39.24 -6.05 -2.19
CA ASN A 48 -38.25 -5.41 -3.05
C ASN A 48 -37.17 -6.41 -3.42
N LEU A 49 -36.69 -6.39 -4.67
CA LEU A 49 -35.51 -7.14 -5.09
C LEU A 49 -34.39 -6.15 -5.40
N VAL A 50 -33.43 -6.04 -4.48
CA VAL A 50 -32.26 -5.15 -4.63
C VAL A 50 -31.01 -5.99 -4.76
N ILE A 51 -30.24 -5.71 -5.81
CA ILE A 51 -29.02 -6.46 -6.13
C ILE A 51 -27.80 -5.58 -5.90
N LEU A 52 -26.90 -6.04 -5.05
CA LEU A 52 -25.56 -5.48 -4.86
C LEU A 52 -24.62 -6.17 -5.85
N VAL A 53 -23.93 -5.37 -6.66
CA VAL A 53 -23.03 -5.84 -7.72
C VAL A 53 -21.63 -5.27 -7.50
N ASN A 54 -20.63 -6.08 -7.85
CA ASN A 54 -19.21 -5.72 -7.85
C ASN A 54 -18.67 -5.38 -6.43
N ALA A 55 -19.21 -6.04 -5.40
CA ALA A 55 -18.62 -6.02 -4.07
C ALA A 55 -17.48 -7.06 -3.98
N SER A 56 -16.41 -6.72 -3.26
CA SER A 56 -15.37 -7.69 -2.89
C SER A 56 -15.84 -8.58 -1.74
N SER A 57 -15.25 -9.77 -1.58
CA SER A 57 -15.64 -10.72 -0.51
C SER A 57 -15.50 -10.11 0.90
N GLU A 58 -14.48 -9.26 1.11
CA GLU A 58 -14.30 -8.53 2.36
C GLU A 58 -15.43 -7.50 2.60
N GLU A 59 -15.87 -6.80 1.55
CA GLU A 59 -16.98 -5.86 1.63
C GLU A 59 -18.31 -6.56 1.82
N GLU A 60 -18.56 -7.69 1.17
CA GLU A 60 -19.77 -8.49 1.35
C GLU A 60 -19.92 -8.94 2.80
N SER A 61 -18.83 -9.45 3.40
CA SER A 61 -18.80 -9.85 4.81
C SER A 61 -19.04 -8.64 5.72
N ALA A 62 -18.35 -7.53 5.49
CA ALA A 62 -18.48 -6.34 6.33
C ALA A 62 -19.86 -5.67 6.22
N ILE A 63 -20.44 -5.60 5.01
CA ILE A 63 -21.79 -5.08 4.77
C ILE A 63 -22.83 -6.02 5.40
N GLY A 64 -22.64 -7.34 5.28
CA GLY A 64 -23.51 -8.33 5.92
C GLY A 64 -23.53 -8.19 7.44
N GLU A 65 -22.37 -8.04 8.08
CA GLU A 65 -22.25 -7.79 9.51
C GLU A 65 -22.91 -6.47 9.91
N GLU A 66 -22.63 -5.39 9.18
CA GLU A 66 -23.17 -4.06 9.47
C GLU A 66 -24.70 -4.02 9.33
N LEU A 67 -25.26 -4.66 8.29
CA LEU A 67 -26.71 -4.84 8.12
C LEU A 67 -27.32 -5.70 9.24
N GLY A 68 -26.62 -6.75 9.67
CA GLY A 68 -27.03 -7.58 10.80
C GLY A 68 -27.08 -6.80 12.12
N LEU A 69 -26.14 -5.87 12.34
CA LEU A 69 -26.15 -4.95 13.48
C LEU A 69 -27.26 -3.90 13.38
N MET A 70 -27.65 -3.50 12.16
CA MET A 70 -28.76 -2.60 11.88
C MET A 70 -30.15 -3.25 12.01
N GLY A 71 -30.22 -4.56 12.29
CA GLY A 71 -31.47 -5.30 12.49
C GLY A 71 -31.98 -6.03 11.25
N CYS A 72 -31.29 -5.95 10.11
CA CYS A 72 -31.59 -6.70 8.89
C CYS A 72 -31.03 -8.13 9.00
N ARG A 73 -31.64 -8.99 9.83
CA ARG A 73 -31.12 -10.35 10.11
C ARG A 73 -31.85 -11.48 9.38
N ASN A 74 -33.13 -11.30 9.06
CA ASN A 74 -33.97 -12.37 8.53
C ASN A 74 -34.59 -11.96 7.18
N PRO A 75 -33.99 -12.30 6.02
CA PRO A 75 -32.78 -13.10 5.81
C PRO A 75 -31.47 -12.30 5.75
N GLY A 76 -31.49 -10.98 5.96
CA GLY A 76 -30.30 -10.13 5.83
C GLY A 76 -29.73 -10.10 4.41
N LEU A 77 -28.43 -9.79 4.28
CA LEU A 77 -27.72 -9.85 2.99
C LEU A 77 -27.45 -11.31 2.64
N ARG A 78 -27.97 -11.77 1.50
CA ARG A 78 -27.68 -13.12 0.99
C ARG A 78 -26.66 -13.02 -0.13
N ILE A 79 -25.57 -13.75 0.01
CA ILE A 79 -24.48 -13.80 -0.97
C ILE A 79 -24.73 -14.97 -1.91
N VAL A 80 -24.66 -14.71 -3.21
CA VAL A 80 -24.81 -15.72 -4.26
C VAL A 80 -23.47 -15.94 -4.94
N GLY A 81 -22.78 -17.01 -4.53
CA GLY A 81 -21.52 -17.44 -5.12
C GLY A 81 -21.70 -18.49 -6.22
N PHE A 82 -20.58 -19.00 -6.72
CA PHE A 82 -20.54 -20.02 -7.78
C PHE A 82 -21.06 -21.39 -7.29
N GLU A 83 -21.02 -21.61 -5.98
CA GLU A 83 -21.48 -22.82 -5.30
C GLU A 83 -23.01 -22.94 -5.22
N THR A 84 -23.75 -21.83 -5.31
CA THR A 84 -25.22 -21.85 -5.24
C THR A 84 -25.82 -22.41 -6.53
N GLY A 85 -26.57 -23.51 -6.44
CA GLY A 85 -27.16 -24.17 -7.61
C GLY A 85 -28.23 -23.33 -8.31
N ARG A 86 -28.45 -23.56 -9.61
CA ARG A 86 -29.41 -22.78 -10.43
C ARG A 86 -30.82 -22.69 -9.83
N LYS A 87 -31.36 -23.83 -9.35
CA LYS A 87 -32.72 -23.88 -8.74
C LYS A 87 -32.78 -23.06 -7.45
N GLU A 88 -31.77 -23.18 -6.60
CA GLU A 88 -31.67 -22.43 -5.36
C GLU A 88 -31.56 -20.92 -5.62
N ARG A 89 -30.76 -20.49 -6.61
CA ARG A 89 -30.68 -19.08 -7.03
C ARG A 89 -32.04 -18.53 -7.47
N GLN A 90 -32.79 -19.28 -8.28
CA GLN A 90 -34.14 -18.88 -8.69
C GLN A 90 -35.09 -18.71 -7.50
N GLU A 91 -35.03 -19.60 -6.51
CA GLU A 91 -35.81 -19.47 -5.27
C GLU A 91 -35.39 -18.25 -4.46
N LEU A 92 -34.09 -17.96 -4.38
CA LEU A 92 -33.56 -16.78 -3.69
C LEU A 92 -34.03 -15.48 -4.32
N TYR A 93 -34.01 -15.39 -5.66
CA TYR A 93 -34.51 -14.22 -6.40
C TYR A 93 -36.02 -14.04 -6.18
N LYS A 94 -36.80 -15.12 -6.21
CA LYS A 94 -38.27 -15.07 -5.98
C LYS A 94 -38.64 -14.68 -4.55
N LYS A 95 -37.81 -15.03 -3.55
CA LYS A 95 -38.02 -14.65 -2.16
C LYS A 95 -37.91 -13.13 -1.94
N GLY A 96 -37.30 -12.39 -2.86
CA GLY A 96 -37.07 -10.95 -2.72
C GLY A 96 -36.14 -10.63 -1.55
N GLY A 97 -35.80 -9.37 -1.35
CA GLY A 97 -34.83 -8.86 -0.38
C GLY A 97 -33.55 -8.34 -1.04
N VAL A 98 -32.51 -8.20 -0.23
CA VAL A 98 -31.18 -7.74 -0.67
C VAL A 98 -30.29 -8.95 -0.97
N LEU A 99 -29.70 -8.99 -2.16
CA LEU A 99 -28.78 -10.05 -2.58
C LEU A 99 -27.46 -9.45 -3.08
N SER A 100 -26.33 -10.02 -2.70
CA SER A 100 -25.04 -9.77 -3.35
C SER A 100 -24.81 -10.83 -4.41
N VAL A 101 -24.54 -10.40 -5.64
CA VAL A 101 -24.32 -11.30 -6.77
C VAL A 101 -23.11 -10.82 -7.57
N THR A 102 -22.23 -11.75 -7.94
CA THR A 102 -21.10 -11.42 -8.80
C THR A 102 -21.58 -11.05 -10.21
N SER A 103 -20.85 -10.14 -10.88
CA SER A 103 -21.21 -9.66 -12.22
C SER A 103 -21.35 -10.79 -13.24
N GLN A 104 -20.53 -11.84 -13.15
CA GLN A 104 -20.58 -12.99 -14.06
C GLN A 104 -21.87 -13.80 -13.89
N ILE A 105 -22.22 -14.16 -12.65
CA ILE A 105 -23.43 -14.94 -12.36
C ILE A 105 -24.67 -14.15 -12.78
N LEU A 106 -24.72 -12.86 -12.42
CA LEU A 106 -25.86 -12.00 -12.76
C LEU A 106 -26.05 -11.90 -14.28
N THR A 107 -24.96 -11.75 -15.03
CA THR A 107 -25.03 -11.69 -16.50
C THR A 107 -25.63 -12.95 -17.09
N VAL A 108 -25.15 -14.13 -16.66
CA VAL A 108 -25.65 -15.41 -17.14
C VAL A 108 -27.12 -15.59 -16.77
N ASP A 109 -27.49 -15.34 -15.51
CA ASP A 109 -28.86 -15.49 -15.02
C ASP A 109 -29.84 -14.53 -15.73
N MET A 110 -29.40 -13.32 -16.12
CA MET A 110 -30.21 -12.36 -16.90
C MET A 110 -30.42 -12.81 -18.36
N LEU A 111 -29.41 -13.42 -18.97
CA LEU A 111 -29.46 -13.93 -20.34
C LEU A 111 -30.30 -15.21 -20.45
N THR A 112 -30.16 -16.14 -19.48
CA THR A 112 -30.95 -17.38 -19.43
C THR A 112 -32.39 -17.14 -18.96
N GLY A 113 -32.68 -15.96 -18.39
CA GLY A 113 -33.99 -15.62 -17.83
C GLY A 113 -34.25 -16.28 -16.48
N ASP A 114 -33.21 -16.73 -15.77
CA ASP A 114 -33.32 -17.29 -14.42
C ASP A 114 -33.73 -16.24 -13.39
N ILE A 115 -33.23 -15.01 -13.56
CA ILE A 115 -33.69 -13.85 -12.79
C ILE A 115 -34.74 -13.07 -13.59
N PRO A 116 -35.97 -12.88 -13.06
CA PRO A 116 -36.98 -12.04 -13.68
C PRO A 116 -36.55 -10.56 -13.56
N THR A 117 -35.80 -10.08 -14.56
CA THR A 117 -35.23 -8.71 -14.61
C THR A 117 -36.26 -7.59 -14.42
N ASN A 118 -37.51 -7.81 -14.83
CA ASN A 118 -38.64 -6.89 -14.65
C ASN A 118 -39.06 -6.73 -13.18
N LEU A 119 -38.74 -7.70 -12.31
CA LEU A 119 -39.06 -7.65 -10.88
C LEU A 119 -37.95 -7.01 -10.03
N ILE A 120 -36.79 -6.71 -10.63
CA ILE A 120 -35.69 -6.06 -9.92
C ILE A 120 -36.08 -4.62 -9.60
N THR A 121 -36.24 -4.31 -8.32
CA THR A 121 -36.56 -2.95 -7.83
C THR A 121 -35.41 -2.00 -8.10
N GLY A 122 -34.17 -2.45 -7.94
CA GLY A 122 -33.00 -1.65 -8.27
C GLY A 122 -31.69 -2.39 -8.11
N ILE A 123 -30.64 -1.81 -8.68
CA ILE A 123 -29.27 -2.31 -8.62
C ILE A 123 -28.39 -1.26 -7.95
N ILE A 124 -27.59 -1.71 -6.98
CA ILE A 124 -26.55 -0.92 -6.33
C ILE A 124 -25.20 -1.48 -6.77
N MET A 125 -24.37 -0.64 -7.38
CA MET A 125 -23.06 -1.01 -7.89
C MET A 125 -21.94 -0.35 -7.08
N LEU A 126 -20.99 -1.14 -6.60
CA LEU A 126 -19.74 -0.66 -6.02
C LEU A 126 -18.63 -0.57 -7.09
N HIS A 127 -17.57 0.16 -6.77
CA HIS A 127 -16.39 0.35 -7.63
C HIS A 127 -16.71 0.86 -9.05
N ALA A 128 -17.54 1.89 -9.15
CA ALA A 128 -17.96 2.47 -10.44
C ALA A 128 -16.79 3.00 -11.29
N GLU A 129 -15.64 3.27 -10.69
CA GLU A 129 -14.39 3.66 -11.39
C GLU A 129 -13.87 2.58 -12.36
N ARG A 130 -14.29 1.32 -12.18
CA ARG A 130 -13.89 0.20 -13.05
C ARG A 130 -14.79 0.05 -14.28
N ALA A 131 -15.86 0.86 -14.39
CA ALA A 131 -16.79 0.80 -15.50
C ALA A 131 -16.10 1.23 -16.80
N THR A 132 -15.99 0.28 -17.73
CA THR A 132 -15.46 0.49 -19.09
C THR A 132 -16.48 -0.01 -20.12
N PRO A 133 -16.40 0.40 -21.40
CA PRO A 133 -17.36 -0.03 -22.42
C PRO A 133 -17.43 -1.56 -22.63
N THR A 134 -16.37 -2.28 -22.27
CA THR A 134 -16.22 -3.74 -22.32
C THR A 134 -16.43 -4.42 -20.97
N SER A 135 -16.75 -3.67 -19.91
CA SER A 135 -16.97 -4.23 -18.58
C SER A 135 -18.28 -5.02 -18.51
N SER A 136 -18.30 -6.08 -17.70
CA SER A 136 -19.50 -6.87 -17.43
C SER A 136 -20.59 -6.00 -16.79
N GLU A 137 -20.19 -5.02 -15.98
CA GLU A 137 -21.03 -4.06 -15.29
C GLU A 137 -21.85 -3.20 -16.27
N ALA A 138 -21.20 -2.66 -17.30
CA ALA A 138 -21.88 -1.92 -18.36
C ALA A 138 -22.83 -2.83 -19.15
N PHE A 139 -22.47 -4.09 -19.35
CA PHE A 139 -23.32 -5.06 -20.04
C PHE A 139 -24.57 -5.44 -19.22
N ILE A 140 -24.42 -5.70 -17.91
CA ILE A 140 -25.53 -5.94 -16.97
C ILE A 140 -26.53 -4.79 -17.03
N LEU A 141 -26.04 -3.54 -17.03
CA LEU A 141 -26.93 -2.40 -17.09
C LEU A 141 -27.71 -2.33 -18.41
N ARG A 142 -27.06 -2.60 -19.55
CA ARG A 142 -27.74 -2.62 -20.86
C ARG A 142 -28.87 -3.67 -20.87
N LEU A 143 -28.61 -4.88 -20.38
CA LEU A 143 -29.63 -5.93 -20.24
C LEU A 143 -30.74 -5.55 -19.27
N TYR A 144 -30.37 -4.92 -18.15
CA TYR A 144 -31.32 -4.44 -17.14
C TYR A 144 -32.27 -3.40 -17.73
N ARG A 145 -31.75 -2.40 -18.43
CA ARG A 145 -32.55 -1.31 -19.03
C ARG A 145 -33.37 -1.77 -20.24
N GLU A 146 -32.98 -2.83 -20.93
CA GLU A 146 -33.79 -3.41 -22.01
C GLU A 146 -35.14 -3.94 -21.49
N LYS A 147 -35.13 -4.61 -20.32
CA LYS A 147 -36.31 -5.26 -19.75
C LYS A 147 -36.98 -4.47 -18.61
N ASN A 148 -36.27 -3.55 -17.97
CA ASN A 148 -36.73 -2.81 -16.80
C ASN A 148 -36.38 -1.32 -16.89
N GLN A 149 -37.40 -0.49 -17.10
CA GLN A 149 -37.27 0.97 -17.17
C GLN A 149 -37.55 1.67 -15.84
N ASN A 150 -38.23 0.99 -14.91
CA ASN A 150 -38.77 1.61 -13.70
C ASN A 150 -37.81 1.53 -12.51
N GLY A 151 -36.98 0.49 -12.44
CA GLY A 151 -36.10 0.31 -11.29
C GLY A 151 -34.87 1.21 -11.33
N PHE A 152 -34.32 1.50 -10.16
CA PHE A 152 -33.19 2.42 -10.02
C PHE A 152 -31.85 1.73 -10.26
N PHE A 153 -30.86 2.53 -10.66
CA PHE A 153 -29.46 2.12 -10.72
C PHE A 153 -28.62 3.17 -9.98
N LYS A 154 -28.00 2.78 -8.87
CA LYS A 154 -27.18 3.69 -8.05
C LYS A 154 -25.75 3.16 -7.97
N ALA A 155 -24.81 3.98 -8.40
CA ALA A 155 -23.40 3.62 -8.50
C ALA A 155 -22.56 4.38 -7.48
N PHE A 156 -21.55 3.72 -6.94
CA PHE A 156 -20.72 4.26 -5.87
C PHE A 156 -19.23 4.07 -6.19
N SER A 157 -18.42 5.07 -5.84
CA SER A 157 -16.96 5.00 -5.90
C SER A 157 -16.33 5.87 -4.81
N ASP A 158 -15.30 5.31 -4.15
CA ASP A 158 -14.45 6.02 -3.20
C ASP A 158 -13.01 6.23 -3.70
N GLN A 159 -12.75 5.93 -4.98
CA GLN A 159 -11.44 6.01 -5.63
C GLN A 159 -11.44 7.03 -6.78
N PRO A 160 -11.58 8.34 -6.47
CA PRO A 160 -11.60 9.38 -7.48
C PRO A 160 -10.31 9.46 -8.29
N GLU A 161 -9.17 8.97 -7.75
CA GLU A 161 -7.86 9.03 -8.42
C GLU A 161 -7.87 8.31 -9.78
N HIS A 162 -8.65 7.24 -9.91
CA HIS A 162 -8.79 6.47 -11.15
C HIS A 162 -9.59 7.20 -12.22
N ILE A 163 -10.36 8.22 -11.84
CA ILE A 163 -11.23 9.02 -12.71
C ILE A 163 -10.55 10.35 -13.11
N THR A 164 -9.28 10.56 -12.74
CA THR A 164 -8.59 11.83 -13.02
C THR A 164 -7.79 11.85 -14.31
N SER A 165 -7.38 10.70 -14.86
CA SER A 165 -6.41 10.68 -15.96
C SER A 165 -6.97 10.06 -17.25
N GLY A 166 -6.66 10.71 -18.38
CA GLY A 166 -7.22 10.47 -19.71
C GLY A 166 -8.15 11.60 -20.19
N MET A 167 -8.61 11.53 -21.45
CA MET A 167 -9.32 12.64 -22.11
C MET A 167 -10.70 12.98 -21.51
N SER A 168 -11.42 12.04 -20.90
CA SER A 168 -12.68 12.30 -20.14
C SER A 168 -13.26 11.03 -19.48
N PRO A 169 -12.56 10.40 -18.51
CA PRO A 169 -13.00 9.14 -17.90
C PRO A 169 -14.39 9.21 -17.23
N LEU A 170 -14.71 10.30 -16.51
CA LEU A 170 -16.03 10.47 -15.88
C LEU A 170 -17.17 10.46 -16.89
N ARG A 171 -17.00 11.13 -18.03
CA ARG A 171 -18.00 11.15 -19.11
C ARG A 171 -18.23 9.74 -19.67
N THR A 172 -17.17 8.96 -19.83
CA THR A 172 -17.26 7.57 -20.27
C THR A 172 -18.05 6.74 -19.26
N ILE A 173 -17.70 6.82 -17.96
CA ILE A 173 -18.42 6.10 -16.90
C ILE A 173 -19.90 6.48 -16.88
N MET A 174 -20.22 7.77 -16.93
CA MET A 174 -21.62 8.24 -16.96
C MET A 174 -22.38 7.73 -18.19
N LYS A 175 -21.72 7.71 -19.36
CA LYS A 175 -22.33 7.20 -20.59
C LYS A 175 -22.59 5.69 -20.52
N GLU A 176 -21.60 4.92 -20.08
CA GLU A 176 -21.71 3.46 -19.99
C GLU A 176 -22.70 3.03 -18.90
N LEU A 177 -22.71 3.73 -17.76
CA LEU A 177 -23.68 3.53 -16.68
C LEU A 177 -25.02 4.24 -16.93
N GLN A 178 -25.20 4.92 -18.06
CA GLN A 178 -26.42 5.65 -18.43
C GLN A 178 -26.94 6.58 -17.31
N LEU A 179 -26.02 7.16 -16.53
CA LEU A 179 -26.33 8.02 -15.39
C LEU A 179 -26.34 9.48 -15.82
N ARG A 180 -27.35 10.23 -15.37
CA ARG A 180 -27.50 11.66 -15.69
C ARG A 180 -26.97 12.58 -14.60
N LYS A 181 -26.93 12.12 -13.35
CA LYS A 181 -26.61 12.93 -12.18
C LYS A 181 -25.43 12.31 -11.42
N VAL A 182 -24.48 13.15 -11.03
CA VAL A 182 -23.31 12.77 -10.23
C VAL A 182 -23.26 13.69 -9.01
N TYR A 183 -23.06 13.11 -7.84
CA TYR A 183 -22.77 13.84 -6.62
C TYR A 183 -21.31 13.61 -6.23
N ILE A 184 -20.58 14.68 -5.97
CA ILE A 184 -19.14 14.64 -5.67
C ILE A 184 -18.90 15.24 -4.28
N TYR A 185 -18.34 14.45 -3.37
CA TYR A 185 -18.06 14.84 -1.99
C TYR A 185 -16.55 14.71 -1.68
N PRO A 186 -15.74 15.71 -2.06
CA PRO A 186 -14.34 15.79 -1.64
C PRO A 186 -14.21 16.12 -0.15
N ARG A 187 -13.02 15.92 0.43
CA ARG A 187 -12.77 16.27 1.86
C ARG A 187 -12.89 17.75 2.17
N PHE A 188 -12.73 18.61 1.17
CA PHE A 188 -12.89 20.06 1.32
C PHE A 188 -14.33 20.55 1.09
N HIS A 189 -15.29 19.63 0.87
CA HIS A 189 -16.70 20.00 0.78
C HIS A 189 -17.16 20.60 2.11
N GLN A 190 -17.91 21.71 2.07
CA GLN A 190 -18.31 22.47 3.25
C GLN A 190 -18.94 21.59 4.34
N GLU A 191 -19.96 20.81 3.99
CA GLU A 191 -20.63 19.88 4.92
C GLU A 191 -19.70 18.83 5.54
N VAL A 192 -18.68 18.38 4.79
CA VAL A 192 -17.70 17.40 5.27
C VAL A 192 -16.75 18.05 6.28
N ILE A 193 -16.29 19.27 5.99
CA ILE A 193 -15.44 20.06 6.89
C ILE A 193 -16.20 20.35 8.20
N ASP A 194 -17.43 20.83 8.09
CA ASP A 194 -18.24 21.22 9.25
C ASP A 194 -18.53 20.02 10.15
N CYS A 195 -18.68 18.82 9.56
CA CYS A 195 -18.91 17.61 10.33
C CYS A 195 -17.64 17.00 10.94
N LEU A 196 -16.51 17.00 10.23
CA LEU A 196 -15.29 16.34 10.70
C LEU A 196 -14.49 17.20 11.69
N GLY A 197 -14.79 18.50 11.78
CA GLY A 197 -14.09 19.44 12.64
C GLY A 197 -12.64 19.68 12.20
N ARG A 198 -12.00 20.70 12.79
CA ARG A 198 -10.59 21.02 12.55
C ARG A 198 -9.63 20.44 13.59
N ASP A 199 -10.16 19.99 14.72
CA ASP A 199 -9.35 19.61 15.89
C ASP A 199 -8.86 18.16 15.81
N ARG A 200 -7.93 17.92 14.90
CA ARG A 200 -7.03 16.76 15.00
C ARG A 200 -5.66 17.29 15.36
N SER A 201 -5.29 17.18 16.63
CA SER A 201 -3.92 17.45 17.08
C SER A 201 -3.00 16.41 16.46
N VAL A 202 -2.32 16.79 15.38
CA VAL A 202 -1.33 15.96 14.71
C VAL A 202 0.05 16.53 15.04
N LEU A 203 0.89 15.71 15.67
CA LEU A 203 2.30 16.02 15.85
C LEU A 203 3.07 15.43 14.67
N GLN A 204 3.59 16.28 13.80
CA GLN A 204 4.46 15.85 12.70
C GLN A 204 5.91 15.85 13.17
N LEU A 205 6.54 14.67 13.17
CA LEU A 205 7.96 14.51 13.44
C LEU A 205 8.69 14.22 12.12
N THR A 206 9.69 15.02 11.79
CA THR A 206 10.47 14.88 10.56
C THR A 206 11.77 14.17 10.86
N ILE A 207 12.06 13.11 10.10
CA ILE A 207 13.28 12.31 10.25
C ILE A 207 14.08 12.40 8.96
N GLY A 208 15.35 12.77 9.07
CA GLY A 208 16.30 12.72 7.96
C GLY A 208 16.75 11.30 7.67
N MET A 209 16.99 10.99 6.39
CA MET A 209 17.73 9.79 6.01
C MET A 209 19.19 9.91 6.44
N THR A 210 19.85 8.79 6.78
CA THR A 210 21.29 8.74 7.03
C THR A 210 22.07 9.10 5.76
N GLU A 211 23.33 9.52 5.88
CA GLU A 211 24.16 9.89 4.73
C GLU A 211 24.23 8.77 3.68
N TYR A 212 24.45 7.52 4.11
CA TYR A 212 24.47 6.37 3.21
C TYR A 212 23.11 6.09 2.55
N MET A 213 22.01 6.28 3.27
CA MET A 213 20.67 6.16 2.68
C MET A 213 20.39 7.26 1.66
N GLN A 214 20.86 8.50 1.89
CA GLN A 214 20.70 9.61 0.96
C GLN A 214 21.45 9.35 -0.35
N GLU A 215 22.69 8.87 -0.27
CA GLU A 215 23.49 8.49 -1.45
C GLU A 215 22.82 7.36 -2.24
N ILE A 216 22.34 6.32 -1.57
CA ILE A 216 21.60 5.23 -2.22
C ILE A 216 20.31 5.74 -2.86
N HIS A 217 19.54 6.57 -2.16
CA HIS A 217 18.30 7.15 -2.66
C HIS A 217 18.56 7.97 -3.93
N GLY A 218 19.54 8.89 -3.89
CA GLY A 218 19.93 9.71 -5.04
C GLY A 218 20.33 8.86 -6.25
N ALA A 219 21.12 7.80 -6.01
CA ALA A 219 21.53 6.87 -7.05
C ALA A 219 20.35 6.07 -7.65
N ILE A 220 19.40 5.61 -6.83
CA ILE A 220 18.18 4.94 -7.34
C ILE A 220 17.35 5.89 -8.20
N VAL A 221 17.16 7.15 -7.76
CA VAL A 221 16.41 8.17 -8.51
C VAL A 221 17.10 8.48 -9.85
N GLN A 222 18.43 8.54 -9.88
CA GLN A 222 19.18 8.70 -11.12
C GLN A 222 18.98 7.50 -12.06
N CYS A 223 19.05 6.27 -11.55
CA CYS A 223 18.73 5.05 -12.33
C CYS A 223 17.30 5.10 -12.90
N MET A 224 16.33 5.55 -12.11
CA MET A 224 14.93 5.71 -12.55
C MET A 224 14.80 6.76 -13.65
N SER A 225 15.46 7.93 -13.52
CA SER A 225 15.44 8.97 -14.53
C SER A 225 16.04 8.50 -15.87
N THR A 226 17.17 7.78 -15.81
CA THR A 226 17.83 7.22 -17.00
C THR A 226 16.94 6.18 -17.67
N THR A 227 16.39 5.23 -16.91
CA THR A 227 15.49 4.18 -17.46
C THR A 227 14.21 4.77 -18.04
N LEU A 228 13.64 5.80 -17.41
CA LEU A 228 12.47 6.52 -17.92
C LEU A 228 12.78 7.27 -19.22
N SER A 229 13.95 7.89 -19.31
CA SER A 229 14.41 8.57 -20.53
C SER A 229 14.63 7.58 -21.68
N GLU A 230 15.17 6.39 -21.39
CA GLU A 230 15.28 5.32 -22.38
C GLU A 230 13.91 4.78 -22.82
N LEU A 231 12.97 4.64 -21.89
CA LEU A 231 11.60 4.23 -22.18
C LEU A 231 10.90 5.23 -23.11
N LYS A 232 11.05 6.53 -22.85
CA LYS A 232 10.52 7.60 -23.70
C LYS A 232 11.15 7.60 -25.09
N ARG A 233 12.48 7.49 -25.16
CA ARG A 233 13.22 7.45 -26.44
C ARG A 233 12.83 6.25 -27.30
N SER A 234 12.61 5.09 -26.69
CA SER A 234 12.27 3.86 -27.43
C SER A 234 10.83 3.83 -27.94
N ASN A 235 9.92 4.66 -27.39
CA ASN A 235 8.51 4.68 -27.74
C ASN A 235 8.02 6.12 -27.99
N SER A 236 8.64 6.83 -28.93
CA SER A 236 8.29 8.22 -29.29
C SER A 236 6.88 8.40 -29.86
N THR A 237 6.20 7.30 -30.21
CA THR A 237 4.81 7.29 -30.68
C THR A 237 3.80 7.36 -29.55
N LEU A 238 4.21 7.08 -28.31
CA LEU A 238 3.34 7.15 -27.14
C LEU A 238 3.51 8.50 -26.45
N ASP A 239 2.40 9.11 -26.08
CA ASP A 239 2.39 10.28 -25.21
C ASP A 239 2.69 9.82 -23.77
N LEU A 240 3.97 9.95 -23.39
CA LEU A 240 4.51 9.53 -22.10
C LEU A 240 4.88 10.74 -21.23
N ASP A 241 4.30 11.92 -21.49
CA ASP A 241 4.65 13.13 -20.76
C ASP A 241 4.23 13.07 -19.29
N ASP A 242 3.14 12.36 -18.99
CA ASP A 242 2.69 12.03 -17.63
C ASP A 242 3.67 11.11 -16.86
N LEU A 243 4.57 10.41 -17.56
CA LEU A 243 5.60 9.61 -16.92
C LEU A 243 6.79 10.50 -16.55
N ASN A 244 6.80 11.02 -15.32
CA ASN A 244 7.92 11.77 -14.75
C ASN A 244 8.41 11.10 -13.44
N VAL A 245 9.57 11.55 -12.95
CA VAL A 245 10.18 11.00 -11.74
C VAL A 245 9.33 11.30 -10.50
N ASP A 246 8.69 12.46 -10.44
CA ASP A 246 7.83 12.86 -9.33
C ASP A 246 6.62 11.92 -9.20
N ASN A 247 6.02 11.57 -10.34
CA ASN A 247 4.91 10.64 -10.43
C ASN A 247 5.35 9.22 -10.08
N ALA A 248 6.61 8.87 -10.32
CA ALA A 248 7.16 7.55 -10.03
C ALA A 248 7.22 7.23 -8.53
N TYR A 249 7.19 8.24 -7.65
CA TYR A 249 7.04 8.01 -6.20
C TYR A 249 5.62 7.53 -5.83
N PHE A 250 4.59 7.90 -6.59
CA PHE A 250 3.22 7.54 -6.25
C PHE A 250 2.91 6.08 -6.61
N ARG A 251 2.06 5.45 -5.80
CA ARG A 251 1.59 4.07 -6.05
C ARG A 251 0.78 3.95 -7.35
N SER A 252 0.14 5.03 -7.77
CA SER A 252 -0.64 5.12 -9.01
C SER A 252 0.21 5.04 -10.28
N PHE A 253 1.54 5.18 -10.16
CA PHE A 253 2.44 5.16 -11.31
C PHE A 253 2.36 3.86 -12.12
N ASP A 254 2.38 2.70 -11.45
CA ASP A 254 2.29 1.40 -12.13
C ASP A 254 0.97 1.27 -12.92
N ILE A 255 -0.11 1.85 -12.40
CA ILE A 255 -1.42 1.86 -13.04
C ILE A 255 -1.38 2.74 -14.29
N LEU A 256 -0.72 3.89 -14.22
CA LEU A 256 -0.53 4.79 -15.35
C LEU A 256 0.30 4.12 -16.46
N VAL A 257 1.41 3.48 -16.09
CA VAL A 257 2.26 2.71 -17.01
C VAL A 257 1.47 1.59 -17.70
N ARG A 258 0.74 0.78 -16.93
CA ARG A 258 -0.10 -0.30 -17.49
C ARG A 258 -1.18 0.24 -18.42
N ARG A 259 -1.90 1.28 -18.02
CA ARG A 259 -2.97 1.87 -18.86
C ARG A 259 -2.46 2.36 -20.21
N GLN A 260 -1.26 2.93 -20.26
CA GLN A 260 -0.65 3.42 -21.51
C GLN A 260 -0.05 2.28 -22.35
N LEU A 261 0.56 1.28 -21.71
CA LEU A 261 1.31 0.24 -22.40
C LEU A 261 0.49 -1.02 -22.72
N ASP A 262 -0.53 -1.37 -21.93
CA ASP A 262 -1.36 -2.57 -22.11
C ASP A 262 -1.99 -2.67 -23.53
N PRO A 263 -2.56 -1.58 -24.11
CA PRO A 263 -3.16 -1.65 -25.45
C PRO A 263 -2.15 -2.02 -26.55
N VAL A 264 -0.88 -1.65 -26.37
CA VAL A 264 0.20 -1.88 -27.33
C VAL A 264 1.21 -2.92 -26.84
N TRP A 265 0.95 -3.62 -25.73
CA TRP A 265 1.92 -4.50 -25.07
C TRP A 265 2.43 -5.62 -25.97
N HIS A 266 1.60 -6.07 -26.90
CA HIS A 266 1.96 -7.07 -27.91
C HIS A 266 2.90 -6.52 -29.00
N LYS A 267 2.87 -5.20 -29.27
CA LYS A 267 3.75 -4.50 -30.22
C LYS A 267 5.07 -4.08 -29.59
N VAL A 268 5.11 -3.98 -28.26
CA VAL A 268 6.27 -3.56 -27.49
C VAL A 268 7.33 -4.68 -27.47
N GLY A 269 8.55 -4.34 -27.88
CA GLY A 269 9.68 -5.29 -27.93
C GLY A 269 10.17 -5.74 -26.54
N PRO A 270 10.95 -6.85 -26.47
CA PRO A 270 11.45 -7.40 -25.20
C PRO A 270 12.25 -6.41 -24.35
N ARG A 271 13.05 -5.54 -24.99
CA ARG A 271 13.85 -4.51 -24.31
C ARG A 271 12.99 -3.52 -23.53
N THR A 272 11.90 -3.04 -24.12
CA THR A 272 10.98 -2.12 -23.46
C THR A 272 10.23 -2.78 -22.31
N LYS A 273 9.84 -4.06 -22.47
CA LYS A 273 9.23 -4.85 -21.38
C LYS A 273 10.19 -5.00 -20.20
N GLN A 274 11.48 -5.20 -20.47
CA GLN A 274 12.52 -5.20 -19.45
C GLN A 274 12.62 -3.84 -18.74
N LEU A 275 12.67 -2.71 -19.47
CA LEU A 275 12.71 -1.38 -18.86
C LEU A 275 11.53 -1.10 -17.92
N VAL A 276 10.32 -1.55 -18.28
CA VAL A 276 9.14 -1.43 -17.40
C VAL A 276 9.28 -2.27 -16.13
N SER A 277 9.79 -3.50 -16.26
CA SER A 277 10.09 -4.36 -15.11
C SER A 277 11.20 -3.76 -14.22
N ASP A 278 12.22 -3.16 -14.82
CA ASP A 278 13.32 -2.49 -14.14
C ASP A 278 12.81 -1.29 -13.34
N LEU A 279 11.96 -0.46 -13.94
CA LEU A 279 11.34 0.69 -13.28
C LEU A 279 10.50 0.26 -12.07
N ALA A 280 9.73 -0.82 -12.20
CA ALA A 280 8.98 -1.42 -11.08
C ALA A 280 9.91 -1.96 -9.98
N THR A 281 11.12 -2.40 -10.33
CA THR A 281 12.12 -2.91 -9.38
C THR A 281 12.82 -1.77 -8.65
N LEU A 282 13.26 -0.73 -9.37
CA LEU A 282 13.83 0.49 -8.80
C LEU A 282 12.85 1.19 -7.83
N ARG A 283 11.58 1.26 -8.20
CA ARG A 283 10.51 1.80 -7.33
C ARG A 283 10.32 0.97 -6.06
N ARG A 284 10.46 -0.36 -6.15
CA ARG A 284 10.47 -1.25 -4.97
C ARG A 284 11.71 -1.04 -4.10
N LEU A 285 12.88 -0.83 -4.70
CA LEU A 285 14.11 -0.54 -3.96
C LEU A 285 14.01 0.74 -3.12
N LEU A 286 13.37 1.81 -3.63
CA LEU A 286 13.09 3.02 -2.84
C LEU A 286 12.27 2.71 -1.57
N LEU A 287 11.25 1.86 -1.69
CA LEU A 287 10.42 1.46 -0.55
C LEU A 287 11.16 0.53 0.41
N TYR A 288 11.97 -0.39 -0.11
CA TYR A 288 12.76 -1.33 0.70
C TYR A 288 13.87 -0.63 1.47
N LEU A 289 14.48 0.41 0.91
CA LEU A 289 15.49 1.21 1.63
C LEU A 289 14.94 1.78 2.95
N LEU A 290 13.66 2.17 2.98
CA LEU A 290 13.00 2.76 4.16
C LEU A 290 12.36 1.72 5.10
N SER A 291 12.02 0.54 4.58
CA SER A 291 11.24 -0.47 5.31
C SER A 291 12.06 -1.66 5.80
N TYR A 292 13.11 -2.07 5.09
CA TYR A 292 13.99 -3.18 5.45
C TYR A 292 15.22 -2.71 6.23
N ASP A 293 15.72 -3.61 7.07
CA ASP A 293 17.02 -3.50 7.74
C ASP A 293 18.18 -3.52 6.72
N ALA A 294 19.34 -3.00 7.12
CA ALA A 294 20.50 -2.87 6.25
C ALA A 294 20.95 -4.23 5.67
N LEU A 295 20.93 -5.30 6.48
CA LEU A 295 21.31 -6.65 6.05
C LEU A 295 20.31 -7.25 5.07
N ALA A 296 19.00 -7.22 5.36
CA ALA A 296 18.02 -7.75 4.42
C ALA A 296 17.97 -6.95 3.12
N PHE A 297 18.19 -5.63 3.17
CA PHE A 297 18.31 -4.81 1.97
C PHE A 297 19.53 -5.22 1.13
N HIS A 298 20.70 -5.40 1.76
CA HIS A 298 21.90 -5.88 1.07
C HIS A 298 21.72 -7.29 0.49
N ALA A 299 21.16 -8.23 1.25
CA ALA A 299 20.87 -9.58 0.79
C ALA A 299 19.92 -9.56 -0.42
N TYR A 300 18.90 -8.69 -0.41
CA TYR A 300 18.02 -8.51 -1.55
C TYR A 300 18.78 -8.01 -2.79
N LEU A 301 19.71 -7.06 -2.63
CA LEU A 301 20.54 -6.60 -3.74
C LEU A 301 21.46 -7.69 -4.30
N GLU A 302 22.06 -8.52 -3.45
CA GLU A 302 22.86 -9.67 -3.90
C GLU A 302 22.00 -10.66 -4.70
N THR A 303 20.81 -11.01 -4.21
CA THR A 303 19.87 -11.88 -4.96
C THR A 303 19.46 -11.27 -6.30
N LEU A 304 19.36 -9.94 -6.35
CA LEU A 304 19.07 -9.21 -7.58
C LEU A 304 20.24 -9.29 -8.57
N ILE A 305 21.48 -9.16 -8.11
CA ILE A 305 22.69 -9.33 -8.94
C ILE A 305 22.74 -10.77 -9.47
N GLU A 306 22.56 -11.77 -8.60
CA GLU A 306 22.58 -13.19 -8.98
C GLU A 306 21.51 -13.49 -10.06
N SER A 307 20.28 -13.04 -9.84
CA SER A 307 19.15 -13.27 -10.78
C SER A 307 19.33 -12.59 -12.14
N ASN A 308 20.15 -11.54 -12.22
CA ASN A 308 20.42 -10.84 -13.46
C ASN A 308 21.71 -11.27 -14.14
N THR A 309 22.62 -11.92 -13.43
CA THR A 309 23.89 -12.42 -13.97
C THR A 309 23.73 -13.86 -14.49
N HIS A 310 23.00 -14.70 -13.77
CA HIS A 310 22.82 -16.11 -14.08
C HIS A 310 21.33 -16.42 -14.36
N ASN A 311 21.08 -17.23 -15.39
CA ASN A 311 19.78 -17.86 -15.61
C ASN A 311 19.62 -19.09 -14.70
N GLU A 312 18.40 -19.64 -14.59
CA GLU A 312 18.10 -20.85 -13.78
C GLU A 312 19.00 -22.07 -14.09
N ALA A 313 19.59 -22.10 -15.29
CA ALA A 313 20.53 -23.14 -15.74
C ALA A 313 22.02 -22.79 -15.51
N GLY A 314 22.33 -21.71 -14.77
CA GLY A 314 23.71 -21.27 -14.48
C GLY A 314 24.42 -20.54 -15.62
N ASN A 315 23.78 -20.37 -16.79
CA ASN A 315 24.35 -19.66 -17.93
C ASN A 315 24.23 -18.13 -17.77
N ALA A 316 25.17 -17.40 -18.36
CA ALA A 316 25.13 -15.94 -18.39
C ALA A 316 23.83 -15.43 -19.03
N ARG A 317 23.10 -14.58 -18.31
CA ARG A 317 21.83 -14.03 -18.79
C ARG A 317 22.07 -13.07 -19.95
N GLN A 318 21.41 -13.36 -21.08
CA GLN A 318 21.57 -12.59 -22.32
C GLN A 318 20.90 -11.21 -22.28
N ASN A 319 19.85 -11.05 -21.46
CA ASN A 319 19.12 -9.79 -21.28
C ASN A 319 19.29 -9.30 -19.84
N GLN A 320 20.43 -8.69 -19.56
CA GLN A 320 20.70 -8.04 -18.27
C GLN A 320 19.98 -6.69 -18.20
N SER A 321 19.60 -6.29 -16.99
CA SER A 321 18.94 -5.01 -16.72
C SER A 321 19.92 -3.85 -16.96
N PRO A 322 19.69 -2.94 -17.93
CA PRO A 322 20.68 -1.92 -18.32
C PRO A 322 21.08 -0.98 -17.19
N TRP A 323 20.16 -0.69 -16.27
CA TRP A 323 20.42 0.23 -15.16
C TRP A 323 21.51 -0.28 -14.21
N MET A 324 21.69 -1.59 -14.08
CA MET A 324 22.71 -2.17 -13.19
C MET A 324 24.13 -1.97 -13.70
N LEU A 325 24.28 -1.66 -14.99
CA LEU A 325 25.58 -1.36 -15.61
C LEU A 325 25.97 0.11 -15.48
N THR A 326 25.14 0.92 -14.81
CA THR A 326 25.40 2.36 -14.62
C THR A 326 26.26 2.60 -13.39
N ASP A 327 27.01 3.70 -13.39
CA ASP A 327 27.80 4.12 -12.22
C ASP A 327 26.91 4.37 -10.99
N ALA A 328 25.68 4.84 -11.21
CA ALA A 328 24.69 4.99 -10.14
C ALA A 328 24.35 3.64 -9.48
N ALA A 329 24.26 2.54 -10.24
CA ALA A 329 24.07 1.22 -9.64
C ALA A 329 25.27 0.79 -8.77
N ASN A 330 26.50 1.08 -9.20
CA ASN A 330 27.68 0.80 -8.40
C ASN A 330 27.67 1.54 -7.06
N ILE A 331 27.17 2.78 -7.03
CA ILE A 331 26.95 3.55 -5.79
C ILE A 331 25.97 2.79 -4.89
N ILE A 332 24.82 2.35 -5.40
CA ILE A 332 23.81 1.59 -4.63
C ILE A 332 24.46 0.37 -3.95
N PHE A 333 25.17 -0.46 -4.71
CA PHE A 333 25.77 -1.69 -4.18
C PHE A 333 26.89 -1.40 -3.18
N THR A 334 27.76 -0.44 -3.47
CA THR A 334 28.89 -0.07 -2.60
C THR A 334 28.41 0.48 -1.27
N PHE A 335 27.47 1.43 -1.30
CA PHE A 335 26.94 2.02 -0.08
C PHE A 335 26.09 1.01 0.69
N ALA A 336 25.24 0.20 0.04
CA ALA A 336 24.49 -0.85 0.72
C ALA A 336 25.37 -1.83 1.51
N LYS A 337 26.53 -2.19 0.94
CA LYS A 337 27.55 -3.00 1.62
C LYS A 337 28.16 -2.26 2.83
N ARG A 338 28.50 -0.98 2.67
CA ARG A 338 29.03 -0.13 3.76
C ARG A 338 28.05 0.04 4.92
N ARG A 339 26.73 0.00 4.68
CA ARG A 339 25.71 0.00 5.75
C ARG A 339 25.76 -1.25 6.62
N CYS A 340 26.30 -2.35 6.10
CA CYS A 340 26.43 -3.62 6.83
C CYS A 340 27.79 -3.73 7.51
N TYR A 341 28.86 -3.51 6.74
CA TYR A 341 30.24 -3.64 7.21
C TYR A 341 31.21 -2.78 6.39
N THR A 342 32.28 -2.35 7.02
CA THR A 342 33.40 -1.67 6.37
C THR A 342 34.59 -2.62 6.29
N MET A 343 35.28 -2.60 5.15
CA MET A 343 36.58 -3.26 5.04
C MET A 343 37.65 -2.25 5.48
N GLY A 344 38.18 -2.41 6.68
CA GLY A 344 39.37 -1.70 7.13
C GLY A 344 40.61 -2.19 6.41
N ALA A 345 41.60 -1.31 6.21
CA ALA A 345 42.93 -1.76 5.82
C ALA A 345 43.43 -2.78 6.87
N PRO A 346 44.11 -3.87 6.48
CA PRO A 346 44.69 -4.77 7.46
C PRO A 346 45.59 -3.93 8.34
N THR A 347 45.30 -3.87 9.64
CA THR A 347 46.20 -3.29 10.62
C THR A 347 47.48 -4.09 10.51
N THR A 348 48.47 -3.56 9.78
CA THR A 348 49.85 -3.98 9.89
C THR A 348 50.13 -3.92 11.38
N LYS A 349 50.40 -5.07 11.98
CA LYS A 349 50.90 -5.12 13.36
C LYS A 349 52.21 -4.34 13.32
N ILE A 350 52.15 -3.06 13.67
CA ILE A 350 53.33 -2.31 14.04
C ILE A 350 53.79 -3.03 15.31
N THR A 351 54.83 -3.84 15.19
CA THR A 351 55.64 -4.24 16.34
C THR A 351 55.95 -2.96 17.09
N PRO A 352 55.59 -2.83 18.38
CA PRO A 352 55.95 -1.65 19.14
C PRO A 352 57.47 -1.52 19.05
N GLU A 353 57.97 -0.43 18.46
CA GLU A 353 59.36 -0.04 18.69
C GLU A 353 59.49 0.15 20.20
N GLU A 354 60.30 -0.68 20.83
CA GLU A 354 60.55 -0.63 22.26
C GLU A 354 61.20 0.72 22.58
N ASP A 355 60.52 1.53 23.40
CA ASP A 355 61.06 2.79 23.91
C ASP A 355 62.40 2.49 24.62
N PRO A 356 63.53 3.08 24.20
CA PRO A 356 64.85 2.73 24.72
C PRO A 356 64.98 2.99 26.24
N GLU A 357 64.18 3.89 26.80
CA GLU A 357 64.13 4.12 28.24
C GLU A 357 63.51 2.93 29.01
N GLN A 358 62.57 2.20 28.40
CA GLN A 358 61.89 1.06 29.04
C GLN A 358 62.82 -0.16 29.16
N ALA A 359 63.76 -0.32 28.23
CA ALA A 359 64.77 -1.37 28.25
C ALA A 359 65.81 -1.16 29.36
N ASP A 360 66.21 0.09 29.63
CA ASP A 360 67.15 0.42 30.71
C ASP A 360 66.53 0.21 32.10
N TRP A 361 65.23 0.51 32.27
CA TRP A 361 64.52 0.21 33.52
C TRP A 361 64.29 -1.30 33.71
N ASP A 362 64.09 -2.06 32.62
CA ASP A 362 63.94 -3.51 32.68
C ASP A 362 65.25 -4.24 33.04
N ALA A 363 66.40 -3.73 32.59
CA ALA A 363 67.71 -4.26 32.98
C ALA A 363 68.05 -3.97 34.46
N LEU A 364 67.62 -2.83 35.00
CA LEU A 364 67.80 -2.49 36.42
C LEU A 364 66.93 -3.35 37.35
N ASP A 365 65.69 -3.66 36.94
CA ASP A 365 64.77 -4.50 37.73
C ASP A 365 65.24 -5.98 37.80
N GLU A 366 65.92 -6.47 36.76
CA GLU A 366 66.50 -7.82 36.72
C GLU A 366 67.74 -7.94 37.65
N ILE A 367 68.51 -6.86 37.80
CA ILE A 367 69.65 -6.78 38.74
C ILE A 367 69.18 -6.67 40.20
N GLU A 368 68.06 -5.97 40.47
CA GLU A 368 67.50 -5.84 41.82
C GLU A 368 66.64 -7.05 42.27
N GLY A 369 66.44 -8.06 41.41
CA GLY A 369 65.75 -9.30 41.77
C GLY A 369 64.27 -9.12 42.12
N ARG A 370 63.62 -8.07 41.63
CA ARG A 370 62.18 -7.82 41.87
C ARG A 370 61.34 -8.61 40.87
N VAL A 371 60.49 -9.50 41.38
CA VAL A 371 59.53 -10.26 40.56
C VAL A 371 58.40 -9.32 40.10
N LYS A 372 58.30 -9.08 38.78
CA LYS A 372 57.19 -8.32 38.17
C LYS A 372 55.85 -8.97 38.48
N ILE A 373 54.98 -8.26 39.20
CA ILE A 373 53.54 -8.56 39.26
C ILE A 373 52.93 -8.00 37.97
N PRO A 374 52.22 -8.79 37.14
CA PRO A 374 51.64 -8.27 35.91
C PRO A 374 50.54 -7.25 36.26
N LYS A 375 50.73 -6.00 35.83
CA LYS A 375 49.66 -4.99 35.90
C LYS A 375 48.50 -5.48 35.01
N PRO A 376 47.24 -5.50 35.49
CA PRO A 376 46.11 -5.84 34.65
C PRO A 376 45.96 -4.77 33.57
N ASN A 377 46.18 -5.17 32.33
CA ASN A 377 46.01 -4.31 31.17
C ASN A 377 44.52 -3.94 31.08
N ASN A 378 44.18 -2.70 31.43
CA ASN A 378 42.81 -2.20 31.51
C ASN A 378 42.32 -1.70 30.13
N ASP A 379 42.59 -2.48 29.08
CA ASP A 379 42.15 -2.18 27.73
C ASP A 379 40.88 -3.00 27.45
N LYS A 380 39.72 -2.43 27.80
CA LYS A 380 38.40 -3.02 27.58
C LYS A 380 37.97 -2.89 26.11
N GLY A 381 38.84 -3.23 25.17
CA GLY A 381 38.46 -3.47 23.78
C GLY A 381 37.73 -4.81 23.69
N ARG A 382 36.47 -4.82 23.22
CA ARG A 382 35.70 -6.05 22.97
C ARG A 382 36.56 -7.01 22.12
N LYS A 383 36.91 -8.18 22.66
CA LYS A 383 37.70 -9.19 21.94
C LYS A 383 37.03 -9.52 20.60
N ARG A 384 37.74 -9.33 19.49
CA ARG A 384 37.25 -9.64 18.13
C ARG A 384 36.84 -11.12 18.06
N PRO A 385 35.61 -11.46 17.65
CA PRO A 385 35.17 -12.84 17.55
C PRO A 385 35.98 -13.60 16.48
N ARG A 386 36.35 -14.85 16.77
CA ARG A 386 37.16 -15.71 15.87
C ARG A 386 36.51 -16.01 14.52
N TRP A 387 35.20 -15.83 14.38
CA TRP A 387 34.46 -16.08 13.15
C TRP A 387 34.47 -14.89 12.17
N LEU A 388 34.90 -13.70 12.62
CA LEU A 388 34.89 -12.49 11.82
C LEU A 388 36.18 -12.39 10.98
N PRO A 389 36.11 -12.36 9.64
CA PRO A 389 37.28 -12.24 8.77
C PRO A 389 38.15 -11.02 9.12
N ASP A 390 39.46 -11.16 8.94
CA ASP A 390 40.42 -10.08 9.17
C ASP A 390 40.15 -8.89 8.24
N GLY A 391 40.15 -7.67 8.79
CA GLY A 391 39.85 -6.43 8.07
C GLY A 391 38.35 -6.13 7.88
N MET A 392 37.43 -7.01 8.27
CA MET A 392 35.98 -6.73 8.23
C MET A 392 35.47 -6.18 9.56
N ASP A 393 34.95 -4.96 9.56
CA ASP A 393 34.36 -4.32 10.74
C ASP A 393 32.83 -4.21 10.58
N PRO A 394 32.03 -4.88 11.43
CA PRO A 394 30.57 -4.80 11.36
C PRO A 394 30.08 -3.46 11.88
N VAL A 395 29.29 -2.75 11.06
CA VAL A 395 28.72 -1.44 11.42
C VAL A 395 27.24 -1.57 11.78
N LEU A 396 26.50 -2.40 11.02
CA LEU A 396 25.04 -2.57 11.08
C LEU A 396 24.30 -1.24 11.35
N GLU A 397 24.09 -0.47 10.29
CA GLU A 397 23.34 0.78 10.39
C GLU A 397 21.88 0.54 10.80
N GLU A 398 21.46 1.17 11.89
CA GLU A 398 20.07 1.19 12.33
C GLU A 398 19.25 2.22 11.54
N LEU A 399 17.97 1.92 11.30
CA LEU A 399 17.08 2.87 10.66
C LEU A 399 16.75 4.02 11.61
N PRO A 400 16.87 5.30 11.18
CA PRO A 400 16.74 6.47 12.06
C PRO A 400 15.34 6.65 12.65
N LYS A 401 14.34 5.92 12.13
CA LYS A 401 12.98 5.90 12.68
C LYS A 401 12.88 5.21 14.04
N TRP A 402 13.77 4.27 14.36
CA TRP A 402 13.67 3.47 15.57
C TRP A 402 14.03 4.25 16.84
N SER A 403 15.07 5.09 16.77
CA SER A 403 15.42 5.98 17.88
C SER A 403 14.26 6.91 18.22
N LEU A 404 13.67 7.56 17.21
CA LEU A 404 12.54 8.47 17.42
C LEU A 404 11.30 7.76 17.98
N VAL A 405 10.96 6.57 17.48
CA VAL A 405 9.84 5.80 18.03
C VAL A 405 10.09 5.45 19.50
N GLY A 406 11.32 5.08 19.86
CA GLY A 406 11.71 4.83 21.24
C GLY A 406 11.57 6.07 22.13
N GLU A 407 12.06 7.22 21.67
CA GLU A 407 11.93 8.50 22.37
C GLU A 407 10.46 8.92 22.55
N ALA A 408 9.65 8.82 21.49
CA ALA A 408 8.24 9.16 21.55
C ALA A 408 7.45 8.24 22.50
N LEU A 409 7.75 6.94 22.52
CA LEU A 409 7.12 6.00 23.45
C LEU A 409 7.53 6.28 24.90
N HIS A 410 8.78 6.64 25.14
CA HIS A 410 9.24 7.02 26.47
C HIS A 410 8.58 8.31 26.97
N GLU A 411 8.41 9.31 26.08
CA GLU A 411 7.67 10.53 26.39
C GLU A 411 6.20 10.23 26.70
N ILE A 412 5.54 9.39 25.88
CA ILE A 412 4.15 8.98 26.10
C ILE A 412 4.01 8.24 27.44
N GLU A 413 4.93 7.34 27.76
CA GLU A 413 4.96 6.64 29.06
C GLU A 413 5.11 7.64 30.22
N GLY A 414 6.02 8.59 30.12
CA GLY A 414 6.20 9.65 31.11
C GLY A 414 4.94 10.51 31.30
N GLU A 415 4.25 10.85 30.21
CA GLU A 415 3.00 11.62 30.26
C GLU A 415 1.84 10.79 30.84
N ILE A 416 1.76 9.48 30.54
CA ILE A 416 0.81 8.56 31.17
C ILE A 416 1.05 8.51 32.69
N ILE A 417 2.30 8.33 33.13
CA ILE A 417 2.65 8.31 34.56
C ILE A 417 2.29 9.65 35.22
N ARG A 418 2.60 10.78 34.58
CA ARG A 418 2.27 12.11 35.10
C ARG A 418 0.76 12.31 35.23
N ARG A 419 0.00 11.95 34.19
CA ARG A 419 -1.46 12.08 34.16
C ARG A 419 -2.14 11.12 35.12
N SER A 420 -1.56 9.96 35.41
CA SER A 420 -2.13 8.97 36.35
C SER A 420 -2.47 9.59 37.71
N SER A 421 -1.70 10.58 38.16
CA SER A 421 -1.94 11.33 39.41
C SER A 421 -3.13 12.31 39.35
N GLN A 422 -3.61 12.64 38.15
CA GLN A 422 -4.69 13.60 37.86
C GLN A 422 -5.96 12.92 37.31
N LEU A 423 -5.92 11.62 37.01
CA LEU A 423 -7.08 10.88 36.51
C LEU A 423 -8.18 10.86 37.56
N THR A 424 -9.42 11.11 37.13
CA THR A 424 -10.60 11.04 37.98
C THR A 424 -11.53 9.93 37.48
N PHE A 425 -12.45 9.47 38.32
CA PHE A 425 -13.48 8.49 37.91
C PHE A 425 -14.28 8.90 36.66
N ARG A 426 -14.29 10.20 36.31
CA ARG A 426 -15.00 10.76 35.13
C ARG A 426 -14.16 10.79 33.84
N ASP A 427 -12.84 10.70 33.94
CA ASP A 427 -11.94 10.65 32.79
C ASP A 427 -10.80 9.66 33.10
N PRO A 428 -11.06 8.35 32.91
CA PRO A 428 -10.12 7.32 33.33
C PRO A 428 -8.86 7.25 32.45
N GLY A 429 -8.81 7.96 31.31
CA GLY A 429 -7.82 7.68 30.27
C GLY A 429 -7.99 6.25 29.71
N THR A 430 -7.54 5.99 28.49
CA THR A 430 -7.49 4.60 27.99
C THR A 430 -6.09 4.01 28.14
N ASP A 431 -5.06 4.82 28.41
CA ASP A 431 -3.63 4.46 28.52
C ASP A 431 -3.17 3.43 27.47
N THR A 432 -3.80 3.45 26.30
CA THR A 432 -3.61 2.47 25.23
C THR A 432 -2.96 3.15 24.05
N VAL A 433 -1.76 2.69 23.70
CA VAL A 433 -1.03 3.14 22.52
C VAL A 433 -1.18 2.10 21.41
N LEU A 434 -1.77 2.51 20.28
CA LEU A 434 -1.89 1.66 19.09
C LEU A 434 -0.85 2.08 18.05
N ILE A 435 0.22 1.30 17.92
CA ILE A 435 1.23 1.49 16.88
C ILE A 435 0.77 0.77 15.61
N MET A 436 0.57 1.53 14.54
CA MET A 436 0.18 0.98 13.24
C MET A 436 1.38 0.84 12.32
N THR A 437 1.49 -0.29 11.62
CA THR A 437 2.55 -0.56 10.66
C THR A 437 1.96 -0.93 9.30
N SER A 438 2.72 -0.73 8.22
CA SER A 438 2.23 -1.00 6.87
C SER A 438 2.26 -2.48 6.48
N SER A 439 2.95 -3.33 7.24
CA SER A 439 3.10 -4.76 6.94
C SER A 439 3.27 -5.60 8.20
N VAL A 440 2.80 -6.85 8.14
CA VAL A 440 2.95 -7.83 9.22
C VAL A 440 4.43 -8.08 9.54
N ARG A 441 5.30 -8.12 8.53
CA ARG A 441 6.75 -8.25 8.72
C ARG A 441 7.31 -7.09 9.55
N THR A 442 6.92 -5.85 9.24
CA THR A 442 7.36 -4.68 10.02
C THR A 442 6.84 -4.75 11.45
N SER A 443 5.61 -5.23 11.65
CA SER A 443 5.06 -5.46 12.99
C SER A 443 5.87 -6.49 13.77
N GLN A 444 6.30 -7.58 13.13
CA GLN A 444 7.11 -8.63 13.76
C GLN A 444 8.52 -8.18 14.11
N VAL A 445 9.09 -7.23 13.37
CA VAL A 445 10.41 -6.64 13.69
C VAL A 445 10.29 -5.67 14.88
N LEU A 446 9.10 -5.09 15.09
CA LEU A 446 8.82 -4.13 16.16
C LEU A 446 8.48 -4.78 17.50
N THR A 447 7.99 -6.02 17.49
CA THR A 447 7.65 -6.84 18.67
C THR A 447 8.78 -7.80 19.02
#